data_AF-W2MBQ1-F1
#
_entry.id   AF-W2MBQ1-F1
#
_cell.length_a   1.000
_cell.length_b   1.000
_cell.length_c   1.000
_cell.angle_alpha   90.00
_cell.angle_beta   90.00
_cell.angle_gamma   90.00
#
_symmetry.space_group_name_H-M   'P 1'
#
loop_
_entity.id
_entity.type
_entity.pdbx_description
1 polymer ?
#
loop_
_entity_poly.entity_id
_entity_poly.type
_entity_poly.pdbx_seq_one_letter_code
_entity_poly.pdbx_strand_id
1 'polypeptide(L)'
;SPIVNFAVPRESVAMEDVRESGDMVGDRESDPMVGEINSEGKLGQHDSGEVGGLYEGEYGPSACIFEAASSASGVLFYVFPPRLWKTIAETSNEYFNEKINEKVEGQYEKQKERENKILGSQKDHVL
;
A
#
# COMPACT_ATOMS: atom_id res chain seq x y z
N SER A 1 36.73 -17.08 -22.59
CA SER A 1 35.40 -17.72 -22.49
C SER A 1 34.35 -16.74 -22.96
N PRO A 2 33.47 -17.05 -23.93
CA PRO A 2 32.42 -16.12 -24.32
C PRO A 2 31.23 -16.20 -23.34
N ILE A 3 30.68 -15.03 -23.01
CA ILE A 3 29.47 -14.86 -22.19
C ILE A 3 28.27 -15.21 -23.07
N VAL A 4 27.51 -16.23 -22.70
CA VAL A 4 26.28 -16.63 -23.40
C VAL A 4 25.13 -15.77 -22.87
N ASN A 5 24.66 -14.82 -23.68
CA ASN A 5 23.46 -14.04 -23.40
C ASN A 5 22.22 -14.94 -23.55
N PHE A 6 21.60 -15.32 -22.44
CA PHE A 6 20.25 -15.90 -22.45
C PHE A 6 19.22 -14.78 -22.52
N ALA A 7 19.04 -14.20 -23.71
CA ALA A 7 17.85 -13.40 -23.98
C ALA A 7 16.67 -14.35 -24.18
N VAL A 8 15.77 -14.44 -23.19
CA VAL A 8 14.48 -15.12 -23.34
C VAL A 8 13.56 -14.20 -24.17
N PRO A 9 13.02 -14.63 -25.32
CA PRO A 9 12.02 -13.86 -26.03
C PRO A 9 10.74 -13.82 -25.19
N ARG A 10 10.22 -12.62 -24.91
CA ARG A 10 8.86 -12.47 -24.37
C ARG A 10 7.90 -12.64 -25.54
N GLU A 11 7.23 -13.78 -25.64
CA GLU A 11 6.08 -13.91 -26.53
C GLU A 11 4.97 -12.97 -26.04
N SER A 12 4.50 -12.11 -26.95
CA SER A 12 3.36 -11.23 -26.73
C SER A 12 2.08 -12.06 -26.77
N VAL A 13 1.43 -12.25 -25.62
CA VAL A 13 0.12 -12.88 -25.54
C VAL A 13 -0.93 -11.86 -26.01
N ALA A 14 -1.66 -12.20 -27.07
CA ALA A 14 -2.83 -11.44 -27.48
C ALA A 14 -3.91 -11.57 -26.40
N MET A 15 -4.44 -10.43 -25.92
CA MET A 15 -5.57 -10.42 -24.99
C MET A 15 -6.83 -10.82 -25.77
N GLU A 16 -7.29 -12.05 -25.56
CA GLU A 16 -8.58 -12.50 -26.07
C GLU A 16 -9.70 -12.07 -25.11
N ASP A 17 -10.75 -11.49 -25.70
CA ASP A 17 -12.00 -11.11 -25.06
C ASP A 17 -12.63 -12.30 -24.32
N VAL A 18 -12.52 -12.35 -22.99
CA VAL A 18 -13.39 -13.19 -22.17
C VAL A 18 -14.55 -12.33 -21.68
N ARG A 19 -15.64 -12.45 -22.41
CA ARG A 19 -16.99 -12.02 -22.04
C ARG A 19 -17.77 -13.29 -21.76
N GLU A 20 -18.07 -13.59 -20.50
CA GLU A 20 -19.37 -14.16 -20.12
C GLU A 20 -19.71 -14.03 -18.63
N SER A 21 -21.00 -13.78 -18.46
CA SER A 21 -21.89 -13.52 -17.34
C SER A 21 -21.74 -14.30 -16.03
N GLY A 22 -22.10 -13.60 -14.96
CA GLY A 22 -22.59 -14.17 -13.72
C GLY A 22 -23.39 -13.13 -12.94
N ASP A 23 -24.70 -13.10 -13.13
CA ASP A 23 -25.63 -12.35 -12.28
C ASP A 23 -25.65 -12.96 -10.88
N MET A 24 -25.36 -12.17 -9.85
CA MET A 24 -25.89 -12.42 -8.50
C MET A 24 -26.28 -11.10 -7.83
N VAL A 25 -27.60 -11.02 -7.66
CA VAL A 25 -28.40 -10.00 -6.98
C VAL A 25 -27.94 -9.87 -5.52
N GLY A 26 -27.58 -8.65 -5.13
CA GLY A 26 -27.39 -8.25 -3.75
C GLY A 26 -28.20 -6.98 -3.50
N ASP A 27 -29.39 -7.15 -2.94
CA ASP A 27 -30.22 -6.04 -2.50
C ASP A 27 -29.49 -5.27 -1.38
N ARG A 28 -28.98 -4.09 -1.71
CA ARG A 28 -28.68 -3.06 -0.72
C ARG A 28 -29.17 -1.73 -1.25
N GLU A 29 -30.38 -1.42 -0.81
CA GLU A 29 -31.11 -0.18 -1.01
C GLU A 29 -30.18 1.03 -0.90
N SER A 30 -30.11 1.79 -1.99
CA SER A 30 -29.47 3.10 -2.03
C SER A 30 -30.57 4.13 -1.84
N ASP A 31 -30.79 4.57 -0.60
CA ASP A 31 -31.70 5.67 -0.33
C ASP A 31 -31.08 7.00 -0.84
N PRO A 32 -31.75 7.72 -1.76
CA PRO A 32 -31.27 9.00 -2.26
C PRO A 32 -31.75 10.13 -1.33
N MET A 33 -30.90 10.62 -0.43
CA MET A 33 -31.16 11.89 0.26
C MET A 33 -30.69 13.07 -0.61
N VAL A 34 -31.36 13.27 -1.73
CA VAL A 34 -31.44 14.59 -2.39
C VAL A 34 -32.64 15.30 -1.77
N GLY A 35 -32.41 16.03 -0.68
CA GLY A 35 -33.34 16.99 -0.13
C GLY A 35 -32.89 18.39 -0.53
N GLU A 36 -33.63 19.03 -1.42
CA GLU A 36 -33.53 20.46 -1.72
C GLU A 36 -33.45 21.29 -0.42
N ILE A 37 -32.39 22.09 -0.25
CA ILE A 37 -32.41 23.16 0.74
C ILE A 37 -33.08 24.40 0.13
N ASN A 38 -34.39 24.30 -0.03
CA ASN A 38 -35.23 25.46 -0.33
C ASN A 38 -35.82 25.99 0.99
N SER A 39 -35.58 27.27 1.21
CA SER A 39 -36.44 28.18 1.97
C SER A 39 -36.36 28.18 3.51
N GLU A 40 -35.75 29.28 3.98
CA GLU A 40 -36.36 30.22 4.92
C GLU A 40 -36.83 29.71 6.29
N GLY A 41 -36.11 30.16 7.31
CA GLY A 41 -36.78 30.72 8.48
C GLY A 41 -36.61 29.94 9.78
N LYS A 42 -36.10 30.68 10.76
CA LYS A 42 -36.19 30.42 12.21
C LYS A 42 -35.06 29.58 12.79
N LEU A 43 -33.94 30.27 13.05
CA LEU A 43 -32.98 29.89 14.07
C LEU A 43 -33.74 29.70 15.40
N GLY A 44 -33.97 28.45 15.76
CA GLY A 44 -34.34 28.09 17.12
C GLY A 44 -33.26 28.59 18.07
N GLN A 45 -33.68 29.24 19.14
CA GLN A 45 -32.82 29.65 20.24
C GLN A 45 -32.11 28.40 20.78
N HIS A 46 -30.83 28.24 20.47
CA HIS A 46 -29.97 27.33 21.21
C HIS A 46 -29.60 28.02 22.51
N ASP A 47 -30.11 27.46 23.59
CA ASP A 47 -29.66 27.67 24.96
C ASP A 47 -28.12 27.71 24.96
N SER A 48 -27.57 28.87 25.30
CA SER A 48 -26.14 29.14 25.29
C SER A 48 -25.49 28.42 26.48
N GLY A 49 -25.36 27.09 26.36
CA GLY A 49 -24.36 26.34 27.11
C GLY A 49 -23.00 26.83 26.62
N GLU A 50 -22.33 27.61 27.46
CA GLU A 50 -20.98 28.13 27.23
C GLU A 50 -20.08 27.04 26.64
N VAL A 51 -19.68 27.20 25.36
CA VAL A 51 -18.45 26.56 24.86
C VAL A 51 -17.28 27.36 25.41
N GLY A 52 -17.10 27.26 26.73
CA GLY A 52 -16.03 27.91 27.46
C GLY A 52 -14.69 27.26 27.12
N GLY A 53 -13.77 28.04 26.58
CA GLY A 53 -12.35 27.69 26.51
C GLY A 53 -11.84 27.14 25.17
N LEU A 54 -12.31 27.66 24.03
CA LEU A 54 -11.61 27.42 22.77
C LEU A 54 -10.22 28.09 22.81
N TYR A 55 -9.18 27.36 22.41
CA TYR A 55 -7.82 27.89 22.32
C TYR A 55 -7.80 29.04 21.31
N GLU A 56 -7.54 30.26 21.81
CA GLU A 56 -7.50 31.50 21.04
C GLU A 56 -6.06 31.89 20.64
N GLY A 57 -5.09 31.01 20.90
CA GLY A 57 -3.70 31.23 20.51
C GLY A 57 -3.46 30.99 19.02
N GLU A 58 -2.26 31.35 18.56
CA GLU A 58 -1.87 31.12 17.17
C GLU A 58 -1.85 29.62 16.85
N TYR A 59 -2.51 29.26 15.76
CA TYR A 59 -2.48 27.92 15.17
C TYR A 59 -1.38 27.88 14.11
N GLY A 60 -0.46 26.93 14.23
CA GLY A 60 0.60 26.78 13.24
C GLY A 60 1.79 25.96 13.73
N PRO A 61 2.76 25.71 12.82
CA PRO A 61 4.02 25.09 13.20
C PRO A 61 4.72 25.97 14.24
N SER A 62 5.34 25.34 15.24
CA SER A 62 6.23 26.04 16.14
C SER A 62 7.37 26.70 15.37
N ALA A 63 7.95 27.78 15.92
CA ALA A 63 9.02 28.53 15.28
C ALA A 63 10.20 27.64 14.83
N CYS A 64 10.51 26.57 15.57
CA CYS A 64 11.55 25.61 15.22
C CYS A 64 11.21 24.75 13.98
N ILE A 65 9.93 24.41 13.75
CA ILE A 65 9.50 23.74 12.52
C ILE A 65 9.54 24.72 11.35
N PHE A 66 9.18 25.99 11.58
CA PHE A 66 9.25 27.01 10.55
C PHE A 66 10.69 27.25 10.07
N GLU A 67 11.65 27.28 10.99
CA GLU A 67 13.08 27.35 10.64
C GLU A 67 13.53 26.11 9.86
N ALA A 68 13.12 24.92 10.27
CA ALA A 68 13.40 23.68 9.55
C ALA A 68 12.75 23.64 8.15
N ALA A 69 11.60 24.30 7.97
CA ALA A 69 10.90 24.44 6.71
C ALA A 69 11.59 25.36 5.70
N SER A 70 12.69 26.00 6.08
CA SER A 70 13.62 26.66 5.13
C SER A 70 14.15 25.70 4.06
N SER A 71 14.07 24.38 4.28
CA SER A 71 14.34 23.36 3.29
C SER A 71 13.31 22.24 3.31
N ALA A 72 13.03 21.64 2.15
CA ALA A 72 12.12 20.51 2.04
C ALA A 72 12.58 19.30 2.89
N SER A 73 13.89 19.10 3.01
CA SER A 73 14.48 18.04 3.83
C SER A 73 14.56 18.40 5.31
N GLY A 74 14.62 19.68 5.68
CA GLY A 74 14.72 20.11 7.07
C GLY A 74 13.50 19.71 7.89
N VAL A 75 12.29 19.88 7.34
CA VAL A 75 11.05 19.38 7.98
C VAL A 75 11.09 17.87 8.16
N LEU A 76 11.58 17.15 7.14
CA LEU A 76 11.69 15.69 7.19
C LEU A 76 12.62 15.25 8.34
N PHE A 77 13.80 15.84 8.48
CA PHE A 77 14.73 15.48 9.54
C PHE A 77 14.31 15.99 10.93
N TYR A 78 13.51 17.05 10.99
CA TYR A 78 12.88 17.50 12.22
C TYR A 78 11.84 16.49 12.71
N VAL A 79 10.95 16.02 11.83
CA VAL A 79 9.90 15.05 12.16
C VAL A 79 10.47 13.65 12.37
N PHE A 80 11.48 13.27 11.58
CA PHE A 80 12.13 11.97 11.63
C PHE A 80 13.60 12.13 12.09
N PRO A 81 13.87 12.17 13.39
CA PRO A 81 15.21 12.37 13.91
C PRO A 81 16.11 11.15 13.63
N PRO A 82 17.44 11.30 13.61
CA PRO A 82 18.39 10.22 13.30
C PRO A 82 18.21 8.94 14.15
N ARG A 83 17.76 9.08 15.40
CA ARG A 83 17.48 7.95 16.29
C ARG A 83 16.38 7.05 15.74
N LEU A 84 15.33 7.64 15.18
CA LEU A 84 14.20 6.91 14.59
C LEU A 84 14.68 6.13 13.36
N TRP A 85 15.45 6.76 12.48
CA TRP A 85 16.03 6.08 11.32
C TRP A 85 16.93 4.92 11.71
N LYS A 86 17.74 5.09 12.77
CA LYS A 86 18.56 4.01 13.30
C LYS A 86 17.72 2.82 13.76
N THR A 87 16.67 3.07 14.54
CA THR A 87 15.74 2.02 14.98
C THR A 87 15.09 1.30 13.80
N ILE A 88 14.61 2.05 12.80
CA ILE A 88 14.00 1.47 11.58
C ILE A 88 15.02 0.56 10.87
N ALA A 89 16.26 1.01 10.71
CA ALA A 89 17.30 0.23 10.06
C ALA A 89 17.65 -1.05 10.84
N GLU A 90 17.77 -0.96 12.16
CA GLU A 90 18.05 -2.10 13.05
C GLU A 90 16.93 -3.14 12.95
N THR A 91 15.68 -2.74 13.17
CA THR A 91 14.53 -3.66 13.10
C THR A 91 14.33 -4.24 11.69
N SER A 92 14.59 -3.46 10.63
CA SER A 92 14.52 -3.95 9.25
C SER A 92 15.57 -5.03 8.98
N ASN A 93 16.78 -4.85 9.50
CA ASN A 93 17.86 -5.82 9.36
C ASN A 93 17.57 -7.10 10.17
N GLU A 94 17.04 -6.97 11.38
CA GLU A 94 16.61 -8.11 12.20
C GLU A 94 15.56 -8.95 11.46
N TYR A 95 14.47 -8.31 11.01
CA TYR A 95 13.43 -8.97 10.22
C TYR A 95 13.99 -9.64 8.96
N PHE A 96 14.87 -8.94 8.23
CA PHE A 96 15.48 -9.49 7.03
C PHE A 96 16.28 -10.75 7.34
N ASN A 97 17.14 -10.72 8.37
CA ASN A 97 17.96 -11.86 8.76
C ASN A 97 17.10 -13.05 9.23
N GLU A 98 16.02 -12.80 9.97
CA GLU A 98 15.08 -13.84 10.38
C GLU A 98 14.38 -14.50 9.18
N LYS A 99 14.06 -13.72 8.14
CA LYS A 99 13.26 -14.17 6.99
C LYS A 99 14.05 -14.66 5.79
N ILE A 100 15.39 -14.57 5.81
CA ILE A 100 16.21 -15.00 4.69
C ILE A 100 16.14 -16.51 4.46
N ASN A 101 16.27 -17.32 5.52
CA ASN A 101 16.27 -18.77 5.38
C ASN A 101 14.92 -19.29 4.85
N GLU A 102 13.80 -18.76 5.35
CA GLU A 102 12.45 -19.10 4.89
C GLU A 102 12.27 -18.83 3.39
N LYS A 103 12.75 -17.67 2.93
CA LYS A 103 12.70 -17.30 1.49
C LYS A 103 13.58 -18.20 0.65
N VAL A 104 14.78 -18.55 1.11
CA VAL A 104 15.72 -19.42 0.39
C VAL A 104 15.12 -20.81 0.22
N GLU A 105 14.60 -21.39 1.30
CA GLU A 105 13.99 -22.72 1.27
C GLU A 105 12.76 -22.75 0.34
N GLY A 106 11.86 -21.76 0.47
CA GLY A 106 10.69 -21.68 -0.41
C GLY A 106 11.03 -21.50 -1.90
N GLN A 107 12.19 -20.93 -2.25
CA GLN A 107 12.66 -20.89 -3.64
C GLN A 107 13.30 -22.21 -4.08
N TYR A 108 14.03 -22.86 -3.19
CA TYR A 108 14.64 -24.17 -3.44
C TYR A 108 13.57 -25.23 -3.72
N GLU A 109 12.52 -25.29 -2.91
CA GLU A 109 11.40 -26.22 -3.11
C GLU A 109 10.70 -26.01 -4.46
N LYS A 110 10.41 -24.74 -4.80
CA LYS A 110 9.83 -24.38 -6.12
C LYS A 110 10.73 -24.81 -7.27
N GLN A 111 12.05 -24.73 -7.10
CA GLN A 111 12.98 -25.17 -8.13
C GLN A 111 12.95 -26.69 -8.29
N LYS A 112 12.97 -27.43 -7.18
CA LYS A 112 12.86 -28.89 -7.18
C LYS A 112 11.56 -29.38 -7.82
N GLU A 113 10.44 -28.70 -7.56
CA GLU A 113 9.16 -29.03 -8.17
C GLU A 113 9.18 -28.82 -9.70
N ARG A 114 9.76 -27.72 -10.17
CA ARG A 114 9.93 -27.47 -11.62
C ARG A 114 10.76 -28.56 -12.28
N GLU A 115 11.88 -28.94 -11.68
CA GLU A 115 12.76 -29.99 -12.19
C GLU A 115 12.04 -31.36 -12.24
N ASN A 116 11.27 -31.69 -11.20
CA ASN A 116 10.46 -32.91 -11.16
C ASN A 116 9.38 -32.92 -12.24
N LYS A 117 8.71 -31.79 -12.49
CA LYS A 117 7.70 -31.67 -13.55
C LYS A 117 8.31 -31.89 -14.93
N ILE A 118 9.47 -31.29 -15.19
CA ILE A 118 10.20 -31.45 -16.47
C ILE A 118 10.59 -32.92 -16.67
N LEU A 119 11.15 -33.56 -15.63
CA LEU A 119 11.56 -34.96 -15.68
C LEU A 119 10.38 -35.93 -15.84
N GLY A 120 9.24 -35.62 -15.20
CA GLY A 120 7.99 -36.38 -15.36
C GLY A 120 7.48 -36.33 -16.80
N SER A 121 7.35 -35.12 -17.36
CA SER A 121 6.91 -34.94 -18.76
C SER A 121 7.85 -35.56 -19.79
N GLN A 122 9.15 -35.68 -19.50
CA GLN A 122 10.11 -36.36 -20.37
C GLN A 122 9.90 -37.90 -20.38
N LYS A 123 9.42 -38.48 -19.29
CA LYS A 123 9.11 -39.93 -19.22
C LYS A 123 7.83 -40.28 -19.97
N ASP A 124 6.86 -39.37 -19.98
CA ASP A 124 5.57 -39.55 -20.66
C ASP A 124 5.68 -39.46 -22.19
N HIS A 125 6.74 -38.85 -22.73
CA HIS A 125 6.98 -38.74 -24.18
C HIS A 125 7.75 -39.95 -24.76
N VAL A 126 8.21 -40.89 -23.93
CA VAL A 126 9.04 -42.04 -24.36
C VAL A 126 8.27 -43.38 -24.33
N LEU A 127 6.99 -43.36 -23.97
CA LEU A 127 6.05 -44.50 -24.07
C LEU A 127 5.06 -44.26 -25.22
#